data_AF-A0A9X2CS79-F1
#
_entry.id   AF-A0A9X2CS79-F1
#
_cell.length_a   1.000
_cell.length_b   1.000
_cell.length_c   1.000
_cell.angle_alpha   90.00
_cell.angle_beta   90.00
_cell.angle_gamma   90.00
#
_symmetry.space_group_name_H-M   'P 1'
#
loop_
_entity.id
_entity.type
_entity.pdbx_description
1 polymer ?
#
loop_
_entity_poly.entity_id
_entity_poly.type
_entity_poly.pdbx_seq_one_letter_code
_entity_poly.pdbx_strand_id
1 'polypeptide(L)'
;MVIIYDQLGTIYGYIWYMPQLVETELWFLPFVPDSPTASLFFTITLLSFLVGKKWPLIEAFGAVTLFKYGIWAVVMIVATNFTGGTLHWTSYMLIVFHIGMAVQALLFSRYFRFKLKHLLIVALWTLTNDILDYSLGIFPWLYSGLHPYLTNIYMFTVSLSITSVLVFHVLVARRTGQYKNDIPV
;
A
#
# COMPACT_ATOMS: atom_id res chain seq x y z
N MET A 1 10.59 11.70 13.65
CA MET A 1 10.92 10.26 13.77
C MET A 1 10.22 9.43 12.70
N VAL A 2 8.87 9.38 12.66
CA VAL A 2 8.10 8.61 11.65
C VAL A 2 8.48 8.94 10.19
N ILE A 3 8.50 10.23 9.82
CA ILE A 3 8.84 10.67 8.44
C ILE A 3 10.24 10.22 7.99
N ILE A 4 11.23 10.26 8.89
CA ILE A 4 12.62 9.87 8.56
C ILE A 4 12.66 8.37 8.26
N TYR A 5 11.98 7.57 9.07
CA TYR A 5 11.87 6.14 8.87
C TYR A 5 11.16 5.79 7.55
N ASP A 6 10.02 6.42 7.28
CA ASP A 6 9.25 6.20 6.05
C ASP A 6 10.06 6.61 4.81
N GLN A 7 10.81 7.71 4.89
CA GLN A 7 11.67 8.17 3.80
C GLN A 7 12.83 7.20 3.52
N LEU A 8 13.51 6.72 4.56
CA LEU A 8 14.58 5.72 4.40
C LEU A 8 14.04 4.40 3.84
N GLY A 9 12.89 3.94 4.35
CA GLY A 9 12.20 2.76 3.83
C GLY A 9 11.78 2.93 2.37
N THR A 10 11.27 4.10 2.00
CA THR A 10 10.91 4.45 0.61
C THR A 10 12.12 4.38 -0.31
N ILE A 11 13.23 5.03 0.05
CA ILE A 11 14.46 5.04 -0.76
C ILE A 11 15.01 3.63 -0.92
N TYR A 12 15.14 2.88 0.18
CA TYR A 12 15.60 1.50 0.14
C TYR A 12 14.68 0.62 -0.71
N GLY A 13 13.37 0.82 -0.59
CA GLY A 13 12.37 0.13 -1.39
C GLY A 13 12.53 0.39 -2.89
N TYR A 14 12.70 1.64 -3.32
CA TYR A 14 12.98 1.91 -4.73
C TYR A 14 14.28 1.27 -5.21
N ILE A 15 15.34 1.28 -4.38
CA ILE A 15 16.60 0.58 -4.70
C ILE A 15 16.36 -0.93 -4.88
N TRP A 16 15.53 -1.54 -4.03
CA TRP A 16 15.16 -2.96 -4.14
C TRP A 16 14.42 -3.27 -5.44
N TYR A 17 13.55 -2.37 -5.90
CA TYR A 17 12.78 -2.52 -7.13
C TYR A 17 13.55 -2.13 -8.40
N MET A 18 14.74 -1.51 -8.30
CA MET A 18 15.49 -1.03 -9.47
C MET A 18 15.65 -2.07 -10.60
N PRO A 19 16.00 -3.35 -10.33
CA PRO A 19 16.11 -4.34 -11.40
C PRO A 19 14.79 -4.50 -12.19
N GLN A 20 13.66 -4.55 -11.48
CA GLN A 20 12.34 -4.68 -12.09
C GLN A 20 11.92 -3.40 -12.82
N LEU A 21 12.23 -2.22 -12.26
CA LEU A 21 11.88 -0.93 -12.86
C LEU A 21 12.59 -0.68 -14.19
N VAL A 22 13.83 -1.15 -14.35
CA VAL A 22 14.60 -1.00 -15.60
C VAL A 22 14.04 -1.89 -16.72
N GLU A 23 13.42 -3.01 -16.37
CA GLU A 23 12.81 -3.95 -17.32
C GLU A 23 11.34 -3.62 -17.62
N THR A 24 10.71 -2.77 -16.80
CA THR A 24 9.29 -2.41 -16.92
C THR A 24 9.10 -1.30 -17.96
N GLU A 25 8.12 -1.46 -18.86
CA GLU A 25 7.74 -0.40 -19.80
C GLU A 25 7.26 0.86 -19.07
N LEU A 26 7.57 2.04 -19.63
CA LEU A 26 7.32 3.34 -19.00
C LEU A 26 5.87 3.53 -18.52
N TRP A 27 4.90 3.00 -19.28
CA TRP A 27 3.47 3.11 -18.97
C TRP A 27 3.03 2.28 -17.76
N PHE A 28 3.79 1.23 -17.40
CA PHE A 28 3.50 0.38 -16.25
C PHE A 28 4.27 0.79 -14.98
N LEU A 29 5.27 1.67 -15.08
CA LEU A 29 6.04 2.13 -13.93
C LEU A 29 5.21 2.64 -12.73
N PRO A 30 4.06 3.32 -12.91
CA PRO A 30 3.24 3.71 -11.77
C PRO A 30 2.74 2.52 -10.93
N PHE A 31 2.64 1.31 -11.52
CA PHE A 31 2.06 0.11 -10.93
C PHE A 31 3.09 -0.90 -10.39
N VAL A 32 4.39 -0.65 -10.51
CA VAL A 32 5.42 -1.64 -10.16
C VAL A 32 6.05 -1.43 -8.77
N PRO A 33 6.48 -0.22 -8.37
CA PRO A 33 7.05 -0.04 -7.05
C PRO A 33 5.93 0.08 -6.01
N ASP A 34 5.33 -1.04 -5.63
CA ASP A 34 4.18 -1.15 -4.72
C ASP A 34 4.39 -0.47 -3.36
N SER A 35 5.01 -1.16 -2.40
CA SER A 35 5.24 -0.64 -1.06
C SER A 35 6.08 0.65 -1.02
N PRO A 36 7.08 0.88 -1.92
CA PRO A 36 7.80 2.16 -1.99
C PRO A 36 6.90 3.33 -2.39
N THR A 37 5.99 3.15 -3.37
CA THR A 37 5.07 4.22 -3.77
C THR A 37 4.04 4.50 -2.68
N ALA A 38 3.60 3.47 -1.97
CA ALA A 38 2.72 3.64 -0.82
C ALA A 38 3.37 4.44 0.32
N SER A 39 4.60 4.11 0.70
CA SER A 39 5.35 4.85 1.71
C SER A 39 5.69 6.27 1.26
N LEU A 40 5.94 6.49 -0.04
CA LEU A 40 6.10 7.83 -0.62
C LEU A 40 4.83 8.67 -0.44
N PHE A 41 3.65 8.16 -0.84
CA PHE A 41 2.39 8.88 -0.67
C PHE A 41 2.08 9.17 0.80
N PHE A 42 2.36 8.23 1.70
CA PHE A 42 2.20 8.45 3.13
C PHE A 42 3.17 9.51 3.66
N THR A 43 4.44 9.48 3.24
CA THR A 43 5.44 10.50 3.59
C THR A 43 4.98 11.90 3.14
N ILE A 44 4.53 12.03 1.89
CA ILE A 44 3.97 13.29 1.36
C ILE A 44 2.76 13.73 2.17
N THR A 45 1.90 12.79 2.57
CA THR A 45 0.75 13.05 3.43
C THR A 45 1.17 13.65 4.77
N LEU A 46 2.14 13.03 5.44
CA LEU A 46 2.66 13.54 6.72
C LEU A 46 3.30 14.92 6.56
N LEU A 47 4.08 15.15 5.49
CA LEU A 47 4.66 16.46 5.19
C LEU A 47 3.56 17.51 4.94
N SER A 48 2.48 17.14 4.25
CA SER A 48 1.34 18.04 4.01
C SER A 48 0.71 18.49 5.33
N PHE A 49 0.59 17.59 6.31
CA PHE A 49 0.06 17.90 7.64
C PHE A 49 0.96 18.89 8.41
N LEU A 50 2.28 18.74 8.31
CA LEU A 50 3.23 19.65 8.96
C LEU A 50 3.15 21.09 8.42
N VAL A 51 2.86 21.26 7.13
CA VAL A 51 2.70 22.58 6.51
C VAL A 51 1.25 23.08 6.51
N GLY A 52 0.36 22.42 7.26
CA GLY A 52 -1.05 22.79 7.39
C GLY A 52 -1.89 22.59 6.12
N LYS A 53 -1.37 21.86 5.13
CA LYS A 53 -2.08 21.51 3.89
C LYS A 53 -2.75 20.15 4.01
N LYS A 54 -3.72 19.91 3.13
CA LYS A 54 -4.42 18.63 3.00
C LYS A 54 -4.52 18.28 1.53
N TRP A 55 -4.07 17.09 1.17
CA TRP A 55 -4.11 16.58 -0.19
C TRP A 55 -4.92 15.28 -0.21
N PRO A 56 -6.26 15.36 -0.23
CA PRO A 56 -7.15 14.21 -0.05
C PRO A 56 -6.88 13.01 -0.95
N LEU A 57 -6.46 13.22 -2.19
CA LEU A 57 -6.15 12.09 -3.07
C LEU A 57 -4.87 11.37 -2.63
N ILE A 58 -3.83 12.13 -2.28
CA ILE A 58 -2.56 11.58 -1.79
C ILE A 58 -2.75 10.91 -0.43
N GLU A 59 -3.57 11.49 0.45
CA GLU A 59 -3.97 10.87 1.71
C GLU A 59 -4.68 9.53 1.48
N ALA A 60 -5.60 9.47 0.50
CA ALA A 60 -6.33 8.24 0.19
C ALA A 60 -5.39 7.15 -0.35
N PHE A 61 -4.47 7.50 -1.25
CA PHE A 61 -3.43 6.58 -1.72
C PHE A 61 -2.57 6.10 -0.55
N GLY A 62 -1.94 7.02 0.19
CA GLY A 62 -1.07 6.70 1.32
C GLY A 62 -1.78 5.97 2.48
N ALA A 63 -3.10 6.03 2.59
CA ALA A 63 -3.85 5.23 3.55
C ALA A 63 -4.07 3.80 3.04
N VAL A 64 -4.70 3.66 1.87
CA VAL A 64 -5.15 2.37 1.35
C VAL A 64 -3.97 1.50 0.94
N THR A 65 -3.00 2.04 0.19
CA THR A 65 -1.89 1.24 -0.34
C THR A 65 -0.88 0.90 0.75
N LEU A 66 -0.64 1.79 1.72
CA LEU A 66 0.27 1.55 2.83
C LEU A 66 -0.23 0.39 3.72
N PHE A 67 -1.54 0.35 3.97
CA PHE A 67 -2.17 -0.76 4.68
C PHE A 67 -2.14 -2.06 3.87
N LYS A 68 -2.55 -2.00 2.59
CA LYS A 68 -2.56 -3.15 1.68
C LYS A 68 -1.19 -3.81 1.59
N TYR A 69 -0.17 -3.07 1.14
CA TYR A 69 1.16 -3.66 0.90
C TYR A 69 1.90 -4.00 2.19
N GLY A 70 1.63 -3.28 3.29
CA GLY A 70 2.10 -3.66 4.62
C GLY A 70 1.63 -5.05 5.02
N ILE A 71 0.35 -5.37 4.83
CA ILE A 71 -0.18 -6.71 5.14
C ILE A 71 0.29 -7.73 4.11
N TRP A 72 0.22 -7.41 2.83
CA TRP A 72 0.56 -8.33 1.75
C TRP A 72 1.99 -8.87 1.88
N ALA A 73 2.96 -7.99 2.10
CA ALA A 73 4.37 -8.38 2.24
C ALA A 73 4.59 -9.30 3.43
N VAL A 74 3.97 -9.01 4.58
CA VAL A 74 4.05 -9.87 5.77
C VAL A 74 3.51 -11.26 5.46
N VAL A 75 2.36 -11.36 4.80
CA VAL A 75 1.75 -12.64 4.42
C VAL A 75 2.63 -13.41 3.43
N MET A 76 3.19 -12.76 2.41
CA MET A 76 4.06 -13.44 1.43
C MET A 76 5.38 -13.92 2.03
N ILE A 77 6.00 -13.13 2.91
CA ILE A 77 7.22 -13.53 3.61
C ILE A 77 6.91 -14.72 4.54
N VAL A 78 5.82 -14.67 5.30
CA VAL A 78 5.43 -15.78 6.17
C VAL A 78 5.07 -17.03 5.36
N ALA A 79 4.34 -16.88 4.25
CA ALA A 79 3.99 -17.98 3.36
C ALA A 79 5.22 -18.68 2.77
N THR A 80 6.29 -17.94 2.48
CA THR A 80 7.57 -18.49 2.01
C THR A 80 8.09 -19.58 2.95
N ASN A 81 8.00 -19.37 4.27
CA ASN A 81 8.42 -20.35 5.27
C ASN A 81 7.58 -21.64 5.24
N PHE A 82 6.27 -21.51 4.98
CA PHE A 82 5.36 -22.65 4.88
C PHE A 82 5.53 -23.46 3.59
N THR A 83 6.08 -22.85 2.53
CA THR A 83 6.36 -23.51 1.24
C THR A 83 7.80 -24.04 1.11
N GLY A 84 8.54 -24.14 2.23
CA GLY A 84 9.89 -24.70 2.25
C GLY A 84 11.02 -23.71 1.93
N GLY A 85 10.72 -22.40 1.84
CA GLY A 85 11.71 -21.35 1.74
C GLY A 85 12.33 -21.03 3.11
N THR A 86 13.57 -20.55 3.10
CA THR A 86 14.28 -20.14 4.32
C THR A 86 14.16 -18.65 4.55
N LEU A 87 13.72 -18.24 5.75
CA LEU A 87 13.71 -16.84 6.14
C LEU A 87 15.08 -16.40 6.65
N HIS A 88 15.62 -15.34 6.06
CA HIS A 88 16.84 -14.70 6.51
C HIS A 88 16.53 -13.56 7.48
N TRP A 89 17.55 -13.01 8.14
CA TRP A 89 17.38 -11.86 9.04
C TRP A 89 16.70 -10.67 8.33
N THR A 90 16.97 -10.48 7.03
CA THR A 90 16.32 -9.46 6.19
C THR A 90 14.83 -9.69 6.06
N SER A 91 14.37 -10.95 6.01
CA SER A 91 12.93 -11.30 5.96
C SER A 91 12.21 -10.83 7.23
N TYR A 92 12.80 -11.08 8.41
CA TYR A 92 12.23 -10.63 9.69
C TYR A 92 12.24 -9.12 9.82
N MET A 93 13.32 -8.48 9.38
CA MET A 93 13.37 -7.02 9.28
C MET A 93 12.20 -6.53 8.41
N LEU A 94 12.06 -7.03 7.17
CA LEU A 94 10.98 -6.64 6.26
C LEU A 94 9.59 -6.85 6.89
N ILE A 95 9.36 -7.96 7.62
CA ILE A 95 8.11 -8.17 8.35
C ILE A 95 7.85 -7.02 9.33
N VAL A 96 8.81 -6.66 10.17
CA VAL A 96 8.64 -5.58 11.16
C VAL A 96 8.34 -4.25 10.45
N PHE A 97 9.07 -3.93 9.39
CA PHE A 97 8.88 -2.68 8.65
C PHE A 97 7.49 -2.60 8.00
N HIS A 98 7.01 -3.69 7.41
CA HIS A 98 5.70 -3.75 6.74
C HIS A 98 4.52 -3.82 7.73
N ILE A 99 4.69 -4.46 8.90
CA ILE A 99 3.74 -4.31 10.02
C ILE A 99 3.63 -2.85 10.42
N GLY A 100 4.78 -2.16 10.54
CA GLY A 100 4.84 -0.72 10.82
C GLY A 100 4.00 0.09 9.84
N MET A 101 4.13 -0.16 8.54
CA MET A 101 3.33 0.49 7.49
C MET A 101 1.83 0.31 7.71
N ALA A 102 1.36 -0.92 7.92
CA ALA A 102 -0.06 -1.19 8.13
C ALA A 102 -0.60 -0.51 9.40
N VAL A 103 0.17 -0.55 10.48
CA VAL A 103 -0.18 0.09 11.75
C VAL A 103 -0.22 1.62 11.60
N GLN A 104 0.75 2.22 10.93
CA GLN A 104 0.78 3.67 10.68
C GLN A 104 -0.47 4.14 9.92
N ALA A 105 -0.86 3.43 8.86
CA ALA A 105 -2.07 3.76 8.09
C ALA A 105 -3.32 3.81 8.98
N LEU A 106 -3.45 2.86 9.90
CA LEU A 106 -4.56 2.81 10.86
C LEU A 106 -4.47 3.91 11.93
N LEU A 107 -3.28 4.12 12.53
CA LEU A 107 -3.06 5.12 13.58
C LEU A 107 -3.34 6.54 13.06
N PHE A 108 -2.94 6.82 11.82
CA PHE A 108 -3.13 8.13 11.21
C PHE A 108 -4.52 8.33 10.57
N SER A 109 -5.37 7.30 10.57
CA SER A 109 -6.71 7.35 9.97
C SER A 109 -7.58 8.50 10.48
N ARG A 110 -7.41 8.94 11.74
CA ARG A 110 -8.15 10.07 12.31
C ARG A 110 -7.76 11.44 11.74
N TYR A 111 -6.60 11.55 11.11
CA TYR A 111 -6.08 12.80 10.55
C TYR A 111 -6.43 12.97 9.07
N PHE A 112 -6.61 11.87 8.34
CA PHE A 112 -7.03 11.90 6.94
C PHE A 112 -8.41 12.55 6.78
N ARG A 113 -8.59 13.25 5.65
CA ARG A 113 -9.80 14.01 5.33
C ARG A 113 -10.31 13.74 3.92
N PHE A 114 -9.96 12.59 3.35
CA PHE A 114 -10.42 12.22 2.03
C PHE A 114 -11.89 11.77 2.02
N LYS A 115 -12.56 12.13 0.94
CA LYS A 115 -13.97 11.80 0.65
C LYS A 115 -14.08 10.56 -0.23
N LEU A 116 -15.30 10.01 -0.30
CA LEU A 116 -15.63 8.82 -1.10
C LEU A 116 -15.10 8.90 -2.54
N LYS A 117 -15.21 10.06 -3.22
CA LYS A 117 -14.68 10.22 -4.58
C LYS A 117 -13.18 9.91 -4.73
N HIS A 118 -12.35 10.28 -3.76
CA HIS A 118 -10.91 10.00 -3.80
C HIS A 118 -10.67 8.52 -3.52
N LEU A 119 -11.43 7.95 -2.60
CA LEU A 119 -11.38 6.53 -2.29
C LEU A 119 -11.78 5.67 -3.50
N LEU A 120 -12.77 6.08 -4.29
CA LEU A 120 -13.16 5.39 -5.53
C LEU A 120 -12.05 5.44 -6.60
N ILE A 121 -11.35 6.58 -6.73
CA ILE A 121 -10.18 6.68 -7.63
C ILE A 121 -9.09 5.71 -7.19
N VAL A 122 -8.77 5.69 -5.89
CA VAL A 122 -7.76 4.78 -5.35
C VAL A 122 -8.19 3.32 -5.49
N ALA A 123 -9.47 3.01 -5.26
CA ALA A 123 -10.01 1.66 -5.43
C ALA A 123 -9.85 1.16 -6.87
N LEU A 124 -10.22 2.00 -7.86
CA LEU A 124 -10.02 1.69 -9.27
C LEU A 124 -8.54 1.47 -9.59
N TRP A 125 -7.66 2.32 -9.06
CA TRP A 125 -6.23 2.17 -9.25
C TRP A 125 -5.70 0.87 -8.63
N THR A 126 -6.05 0.56 -7.38
CA THR A 126 -5.55 -0.63 -6.67
C THR A 126 -6.04 -1.93 -7.30
N LEU A 127 -7.28 -1.97 -7.79
CA LEU A 127 -7.81 -3.15 -8.48
C LEU A 127 -7.20 -3.31 -9.87
N THR A 128 -6.93 -2.20 -10.57
CA THR A 128 -6.18 -2.23 -11.83
C THR A 128 -4.75 -2.74 -11.60
N ASN A 129 -4.07 -2.27 -10.54
CA ASN A 129 -2.76 -2.77 -10.13
C ASN A 129 -2.81 -4.29 -9.90
N ASP A 130 -3.77 -4.80 -9.14
CA ASP A 130 -3.93 -6.25 -8.92
C ASP A 130 -4.11 -7.02 -10.24
N ILE A 131 -4.89 -6.49 -11.17
CA ILE A 131 -5.08 -7.15 -12.47
C ILE A 131 -3.78 -7.15 -13.26
N LEU A 132 -3.07 -6.03 -13.33
CA LEU A 132 -1.82 -5.90 -14.09
C LEU A 132 -0.73 -6.80 -13.50
N ASP A 133 -0.58 -6.83 -12.18
CA ASP A 133 0.38 -7.66 -11.46
C ASP A 133 0.35 -9.11 -11.91
N TYR A 134 -0.84 -9.73 -11.92
CA TYR A 134 -0.99 -11.15 -12.19
C TYR A 134 -1.31 -11.47 -13.66
N SER A 135 -1.77 -10.51 -14.47
CA SER A 135 -1.95 -10.71 -15.91
C SER A 135 -0.67 -10.50 -16.72
N LEU A 136 0.19 -9.57 -16.29
CA LEU A 136 1.45 -9.24 -16.94
C LEU A 136 2.68 -9.78 -16.19
N GLY A 137 2.49 -10.34 -15.00
CA GLY A 137 3.59 -10.87 -14.18
C GLY A 137 4.49 -9.79 -13.58
N ILE A 138 3.98 -8.58 -13.41
CA ILE A 138 4.72 -7.43 -12.85
C ILE A 138 4.57 -7.29 -11.33
N PHE A 139 4.03 -8.32 -10.66
CA PHE A 139 3.93 -8.38 -9.19
C PHE A 139 5.30 -8.23 -8.50
N PRO A 140 5.34 -7.84 -7.21
CA PRO A 140 6.58 -7.78 -6.42
C PRO A 140 7.31 -9.11 -6.40
N TRP A 141 8.64 -9.06 -6.23
CA TRP A 141 9.44 -10.27 -6.08
C TRP A 141 8.81 -11.27 -5.11
N LEU A 142 8.57 -12.49 -5.60
CA LEU A 142 7.89 -13.56 -4.91
C LEU A 142 8.81 -14.79 -4.88
N TYR A 143 8.88 -15.47 -3.74
CA TYR A 143 9.63 -16.72 -3.64
C TYR A 143 9.05 -17.75 -4.62
N SER A 144 9.91 -18.42 -5.39
CA SER A 144 9.49 -19.33 -6.47
C SER A 144 8.62 -20.50 -5.99
N GLY A 145 8.79 -20.94 -4.74
CA GLY A 145 7.92 -21.96 -4.13
C GLY A 145 6.46 -21.52 -3.94
N LEU A 146 6.16 -20.23 -4.07
CA LEU A 146 4.80 -19.68 -4.05
C LEU A 146 4.16 -19.60 -5.44
N HIS A 147 4.91 -19.79 -6.54
CA HIS A 147 4.38 -19.72 -7.90
C HIS A 147 3.23 -20.70 -8.19
N PRO A 148 3.22 -21.95 -7.66
CA PRO A 148 2.08 -22.85 -7.80
C PRO A 148 0.78 -22.32 -7.20
N TYR A 149 0.85 -21.30 -6.33
CA TYR A 149 -0.28 -20.71 -5.63
C TYR A 149 -0.67 -19.32 -6.18
N LEU A 150 -0.17 -18.90 -7.34
CA LEU A 150 -0.42 -17.56 -7.89
C LEU A 150 -1.91 -17.22 -8.01
N THR A 151 -2.77 -18.19 -8.35
CA THR A 151 -4.23 -17.96 -8.36
C THR A 151 -4.76 -17.62 -6.97
N ASN A 152 -4.33 -18.34 -5.93
CA ASN A 152 -4.74 -18.08 -4.55
C ASN A 152 -4.20 -16.73 -4.08
N ILE A 153 -2.95 -16.40 -4.44
CA ILE A 153 -2.32 -15.13 -4.09
C ILE A 153 -3.06 -13.98 -4.79
N TYR A 154 -3.41 -14.10 -6.07
CA TYR A 154 -4.21 -13.10 -6.78
C TYR A 154 -5.55 -12.85 -6.08
N MET A 155 -6.29 -13.93 -5.74
CA MET A 155 -7.56 -13.82 -5.02
C MET A 155 -7.39 -13.15 -3.65
N PHE A 156 -6.30 -13.47 -2.95
CA PHE A 156 -5.95 -12.81 -1.69
C PHE A 156 -5.64 -11.33 -1.90
N THR A 157 -4.84 -10.97 -2.91
CA THR A 157 -4.47 -9.59 -3.22
C THR A 157 -5.70 -8.74 -3.54
N VAL A 158 -6.60 -9.22 -4.41
CA VAL A 158 -7.86 -8.53 -4.74
C VAL A 158 -8.75 -8.39 -3.50
N SER A 159 -8.90 -9.46 -2.71
CA SER A 159 -9.67 -9.42 -1.46
C SER A 159 -9.10 -8.42 -0.47
N LEU A 160 -7.77 -8.31 -0.40
CA LEU A 160 -7.07 -7.37 0.45
C LEU A 160 -7.23 -5.93 -0.03
N SER A 161 -7.23 -5.67 -1.35
CA SER A 161 -7.56 -4.36 -1.92
C SER A 161 -8.97 -3.92 -1.55
N ILE A 162 -9.96 -4.80 -1.75
CA ILE A 162 -11.36 -4.54 -1.38
C ILE A 162 -11.47 -4.26 0.13
N THR A 163 -10.84 -5.10 0.96
CA THR A 163 -10.84 -4.95 2.41
C THR A 163 -10.21 -3.63 2.83
N SER A 164 -9.07 -3.26 2.24
CA SER A 164 -8.37 -2.00 2.53
C SER A 164 -9.24 -0.78 2.21
N VAL A 165 -9.90 -0.79 1.05
CA VAL A 165 -10.85 0.25 0.65
C VAL A 165 -12.02 0.34 1.64
N LEU A 166 -12.61 -0.79 2.05
CA LEU A 166 -13.71 -0.83 3.01
C LEU A 166 -13.31 -0.31 4.39
N VAL A 167 -12.13 -0.71 4.89
CA VAL A 167 -11.56 -0.21 6.15
C VAL A 167 -11.49 1.32 6.12
N PHE A 168 -10.91 1.91 5.07
CA PHE A 168 -10.78 3.36 4.98
C PHE A 168 -12.05 4.10 4.56
N HIS A 169 -13.02 3.41 3.97
CA HIS A 169 -14.38 3.93 3.82
C HIS A 169 -15.01 4.19 5.18
N VAL A 170 -14.99 3.17 6.05
CA VAL A 170 -15.56 3.24 7.41
C VAL A 170 -14.79 4.23 8.27
N LEU A 171 -13.45 4.14 8.26
CA LEU A 171 -12.60 4.97 9.10
C LEU A 171 -12.51 6.42 8.62
N VAL A 172 -12.68 6.77 7.34
CA VAL A 172 -12.38 8.15 6.89
C VAL A 172 -13.49 8.73 6.02
N ALA A 173 -13.79 8.08 4.90
CA ALA A 173 -14.66 8.67 3.89
C ALA A 173 -16.09 8.90 4.41
N ARG A 174 -16.63 7.95 5.19
CA ARG A 174 -17.96 8.06 5.80
C ARG A 174 -18.05 9.22 6.80
N ARG A 175 -17.07 9.35 7.70
CA ARG A 175 -17.02 10.43 8.70
C ARG A 175 -16.87 11.81 8.06
N THR A 176 -16.04 11.91 7.03
CA THR A 176 -15.81 13.17 6.30
C THR A 176 -17.04 13.61 5.51
N GLY A 177 -17.84 12.67 5.00
CA GLY A 177 -19.11 12.95 4.35
C GLY A 177 -20.16 13.53 5.31
N GLN A 178 -20.26 12.97 6.52
CA GLN A 178 -21.21 13.41 7.55
C GLN A 178 -20.93 14.85 8.01
N TYR A 179 -19.67 15.20 8.29
CA TYR A 179 -19.31 16.55 8.75
C TYR A 179 -19.73 17.69 7.80
N LYS A 180 -19.87 17.43 6.49
CA LYS A 180 -20.34 18.44 5.53
C LYS A 180 -21.86 18.65 5.63
N ASN A 181 -22.61 17.60 5.95
CA ASN A 181 -24.08 17.65 6.00
C ASN A 181 -24.60 18.29 7.30
N ASP A 182 -23.77 18.35 8.34
CA ASP A 182 -24.10 18.95 9.64
C ASP A 182 -23.85 20.47 9.70
N ILE A 183 -23.37 21.10 8.62
CA ILE A 183 -23.22 22.56 8.54
C ILE A 183 -24.50 23.13 7.91
N PRO A 184 -25.36 23.85 8.67
CA PRO A 184 -26.50 24.53 8.09
C PRO A 184 -26.01 25.59 7.10
N VAL A 185 -26.59 25.56 5.90
CA VAL A 185 -26.33 26.54 4.80
C VAL A 185 -27.00 27.86 5.12
#